data_AF-A0A352BBW1-F1
#
_entry.id   AF-A0A352BBW1-F1
#
_cell.length_a   1.000
_cell.length_b   1.000
_cell.length_c   1.000
_cell.angle_alpha   90.00
_cell.angle_beta   90.00
_cell.angle_gamma   90.00
#
_symmetry.space_group_name_H-M   'P 1'
#
loop_
_entity.id
_entity.type
_entity.pdbx_description
1 polymer ?
#
loop_
_entity_poly.entity_id
_entity_poly.type
_entity_poly.pdbx_seq_one_letter_code
_entity_poly.pdbx_strand_id
1 'polypeptide(L)'
;MHSVIFIGGESPAPEDTEEYFKSSPAVDNSIAADSGLETLDSYNSHYKGRIDFYPSHILGDMDSLQDRKLLEKYGRAEKTAFPEDKDYTDTELALEQAKGLCRDGKNDRITMIGGNGGRADHFIGIYETFS
;
A
#
# COMPACT_ATOMS: atom_id res chain seq x y z
N MET A 1 10.66 -2.56 -11.70
CA MET A 1 9.28 -2.88 -11.28
C MET A 1 8.76 -1.78 -10.38
N HIS A 2 7.49 -1.40 -10.44
CA HIS A 2 6.91 -0.37 -9.59
C HIS A 2 5.81 -0.96 -8.69
N SER A 3 6.09 -1.02 -7.40
CA SER A 3 5.12 -1.41 -6.38
C SER A 3 4.57 -0.18 -5.67
N VAL A 4 3.26 -0.12 -5.50
CA VAL A 4 2.58 0.93 -4.72
C VAL A 4 1.99 0.32 -3.46
N ILE A 5 2.38 0.83 -2.31
CA ILE A 5 1.94 0.35 -1.01
C ILE A 5 0.98 1.39 -0.42
N PHE A 6 -0.21 0.96 -0.05
CA PHE A 6 -1.19 1.76 0.67
C PHE A 6 -1.17 1.35 2.13
N ILE A 7 -0.85 2.29 3.00
CA ILE A 7 -0.80 2.08 4.45
C ILE A 7 -1.90 2.89 5.13
N GLY A 8 -2.26 2.50 6.35
CA GLY A 8 -3.22 3.23 7.17
C GLY A 8 -2.77 4.66 7.49
N GLY A 9 -3.74 5.50 7.89
CA GLY A 9 -3.55 6.91 8.20
C GLY A 9 -4.05 7.85 7.10
N GLU A 10 -3.86 9.15 7.31
CA GLU A 10 -4.18 10.17 6.32
C GLU A 10 -3.32 9.99 5.06
N SER A 11 -3.98 10.10 3.91
CA SER A 11 -3.40 9.95 2.59
C SER A 11 -3.85 11.10 1.68
N PRO A 12 -3.04 11.50 0.68
CA PRO A 12 -3.48 12.45 -0.33
C PRO A 12 -4.69 11.91 -1.11
N ALA A 13 -5.56 12.80 -1.56
CA ALA A 13 -6.69 12.42 -2.41
C ALA A 13 -6.17 11.92 -3.77
N PRO A 14 -6.86 10.99 -4.45
CA PRO A 14 -6.41 10.45 -5.74
C PRO A 14 -6.16 11.54 -6.80
N GLU A 15 -6.93 12.63 -6.79
CA GLU A 15 -6.83 13.75 -7.71
C GLU A 15 -5.48 14.49 -7.57
N ASP A 16 -4.97 14.59 -6.34
CA ASP A 16 -3.72 15.30 -6.04
C ASP A 16 -2.48 14.51 -6.50
N THR A 17 -2.66 13.24 -6.87
CA THR A 17 -1.55 12.36 -7.30
C THR A 17 -1.42 12.21 -8.81
N GLU A 18 -2.26 12.88 -9.60
CA GLU A 18 -2.29 12.67 -11.06
C GLU A 18 -0.96 13.00 -11.74
N GLU A 19 -0.30 14.08 -11.33
CA GLU A 19 0.97 14.51 -11.92
C GLU A 19 2.11 13.53 -11.60
N TYR A 20 2.10 12.99 -10.38
CA TYR A 20 3.03 11.94 -9.97
C TYR A 20 2.87 10.69 -10.84
N PHE A 21 1.63 10.21 -11.01
CA PHE A 21 1.37 8.99 -11.78
C PHE A 21 1.51 9.17 -13.29
N LYS A 22 1.40 10.39 -13.83
CA LYS A 22 1.73 10.69 -15.24
C LYS A 22 3.23 10.56 -15.54
N SER A 23 4.08 10.82 -14.54
CA SER A 23 5.54 10.84 -14.70
C SER A 23 6.24 9.62 -14.09
N SER A 24 5.51 8.76 -13.39
CA SER A 24 6.04 7.52 -12.81
C SER A 24 5.99 6.35 -13.79
N PRO A 25 6.82 5.31 -13.58
CA PRO A 25 6.68 4.05 -14.30
C PRO A 25 5.30 3.43 -14.09
N ALA A 26 4.85 2.62 -15.03
CA ALA A 26 3.61 1.86 -14.89
C ALA A 26 3.62 1.06 -13.56
N VAL A 27 2.50 1.08 -12.85
CA VAL A 27 2.33 0.31 -11.61
C VAL A 27 2.22 -1.17 -11.97
N ASP A 28 3.15 -1.98 -11.46
CA ASP A 28 3.16 -3.42 -11.68
C ASP A 28 2.39 -4.16 -10.59
N ASN A 29 2.45 -3.66 -9.35
CA ASN A 29 1.78 -4.26 -8.19
C ASN A 29 1.28 -3.19 -7.23
N SER A 30 0.14 -3.46 -6.59
CA SER A 30 -0.31 -2.70 -5.43
C SER A 30 -0.48 -3.62 -4.22
N ILE A 31 -0.19 -3.10 -3.04
CA ILE A 31 -0.30 -3.79 -1.74
C ILE A 31 -1.07 -2.88 -0.80
N ALA A 32 -2.06 -3.42 -0.09
CA ALA A 32 -2.75 -2.71 0.98
C ALA A 32 -2.37 -3.29 2.34
N ALA A 33 -2.07 -2.43 3.30
CA ALA A 33 -1.89 -2.79 4.70
C ALA A 33 -3.08 -2.24 5.50
N ASP A 34 -3.84 -3.14 6.11
CA ASP A 34 -4.94 -2.86 7.03
C ASP A 34 -5.94 -1.81 6.48
N SER A 35 -6.15 -0.68 7.17
CA SER A 35 -7.02 0.41 6.70
C SER A 35 -6.57 1.06 5.38
N GLY A 36 -5.32 0.86 4.96
CA GLY A 36 -4.83 1.28 3.64
C GLY A 36 -5.62 0.70 2.47
N LEU A 37 -6.39 -0.38 2.69
CA LEU A 37 -7.29 -0.93 1.67
C LEU A 37 -8.40 0.05 1.26
N GLU A 38 -8.86 0.94 2.16
CA GLU A 38 -9.86 1.96 1.86
C GLU A 38 -9.30 3.04 0.92
N THR A 39 -8.07 3.49 1.19
CA THR A 39 -7.34 4.39 0.31
C THR A 39 -7.11 3.75 -1.05
N LEU A 40 -6.65 2.49 -1.06
CA LEU A 40 -6.47 1.75 -2.31
C LEU A 40 -7.77 1.69 -3.11
N ASP A 41 -8.91 1.44 -2.47
CA ASP A 41 -10.21 1.38 -3.15
C ASP A 41 -10.57 2.69 -3.85
N SER A 42 -10.30 3.81 -3.17
CA SER A 42 -10.53 5.15 -3.68
C SER A 42 -9.63 5.43 -4.90
N TYR A 43 -8.35 5.05 -4.82
CA TYR A 43 -7.42 5.18 -5.95
C TYR A 43 -7.80 4.30 -7.13
N ASN A 44 -8.12 3.03 -6.88
CA ASN A 44 -8.53 2.09 -7.92
C ASN A 44 -9.80 2.56 -8.63
N SER A 45 -10.74 3.16 -7.90
CA SER A 45 -11.96 3.74 -8.47
C SER A 45 -11.67 4.98 -9.31
N HIS A 46 -10.83 5.90 -8.83
CA HIS A 46 -10.46 7.15 -9.54
C HIS A 46 -9.65 6.89 -10.81
N TYR A 47 -8.68 5.98 -10.74
CA TYR A 47 -7.78 5.66 -11.84
C TYR A 47 -8.31 4.56 -12.76
N LYS A 48 -9.53 4.07 -12.55
CA LYS A 48 -10.15 3.00 -13.33
C LYS A 48 -10.00 3.22 -14.83
N GLY A 49 -9.39 2.25 -15.52
CA GLY A 49 -9.12 2.30 -16.97
C GLY A 49 -7.88 3.11 -17.38
N ARG A 50 -7.17 3.73 -16.42
CA ARG A 50 -5.89 4.43 -16.63
C ARG A 50 -4.76 3.69 -15.93
N ILE A 51 -4.94 3.36 -14.64
CA ILE A 51 -3.98 2.63 -13.81
C ILE A 51 -4.77 1.61 -13.00
N ASP A 52 -4.30 0.37 -12.98
CA ASP A 52 -4.90 -0.69 -12.19
C ASP A 52 -4.22 -0.74 -10.82
N PHE A 53 -4.99 -0.44 -9.78
CA PHE A 53 -4.54 -0.54 -8.39
C PHE A 53 -5.13 -1.76 -7.69
N TYR A 54 -5.71 -2.73 -8.42
CA TYR A 54 -6.21 -3.95 -7.81
C TYR A 54 -5.13 -4.62 -6.95
N PRO A 55 -5.40 -4.85 -5.64
CA PRO A 55 -4.39 -5.32 -4.72
C PRO A 55 -3.93 -6.71 -5.11
N SER A 56 -2.62 -6.85 -5.23
CA SER A 56 -1.98 -8.17 -5.26
C SER A 56 -2.06 -8.82 -3.88
N HIS A 57 -1.81 -8.03 -2.83
CA HIS A 57 -1.78 -8.48 -1.45
C HIS A 57 -2.54 -7.52 -0.54
N ILE A 58 -3.20 -8.10 0.48
CA ILE A 58 -3.80 -7.39 1.60
C ILE A 58 -3.18 -7.96 2.87
N LEU A 59 -2.52 -7.10 3.65
CA LEU A 59 -1.73 -7.47 4.81
C LEU A 59 -2.33 -6.86 6.08
N GLY A 60 -2.13 -7.53 7.22
CA GLY A 60 -2.61 -7.09 8.54
C GLY A 60 -3.83 -7.89 9.01
N ASP A 61 -4.26 -7.64 10.24
CA ASP A 61 -5.41 -8.31 10.87
C ASP A 61 -6.77 -7.85 10.32
N MET A 62 -6.80 -6.73 9.60
CA MET A 62 -7.98 -6.14 8.95
C MET A 62 -9.05 -5.71 9.96
N ASP A 63 -8.69 -5.54 11.24
CA ASP A 63 -9.64 -5.15 12.28
C ASP A 63 -9.90 -3.64 12.31
N SER A 64 -9.03 -2.81 11.70
CA SER A 64 -9.26 -1.37 11.59
C SER A 64 -10.08 -0.95 10.36
N LEU A 65 -10.41 -1.89 9.47
CA LEU A 65 -11.25 -1.66 8.29
C LEU A 65 -12.69 -1.30 8.68
N GLN A 66 -13.15 -0.12 8.26
CA GLN A 66 -14.52 0.33 8.50
C GLN A 66 -15.49 -0.39 7.57
N ASP A 67 -15.12 -0.61 6.30
CA ASP A 67 -15.93 -1.35 5.33
C ASP A 67 -15.36 -2.74 5.00
N ARG A 68 -15.80 -3.73 5.77
CA ARG A 68 -15.46 -5.15 5.54
C ARG A 68 -15.92 -5.69 4.18
N LYS A 69 -16.84 -5.02 3.46
CA LYS A 69 -17.23 -5.43 2.09
C LYS A 69 -16.07 -5.28 1.09
N LEU A 70 -15.08 -4.45 1.40
CA LEU A 70 -13.87 -4.34 0.58
C LEU A 70 -13.12 -5.68 0.52
N LEU A 71 -13.14 -6.47 1.59
CA LEU A 71 -12.52 -7.81 1.60
C LEU A 71 -13.23 -8.81 0.67
N GLU A 72 -14.53 -8.61 0.42
CA GLU A 72 -15.30 -9.38 -0.57
C GLU A 72 -15.01 -8.86 -1.98
N LYS A 73 -15.00 -7.53 -2.18
CA LYS A 73 -14.67 -6.88 -3.46
C LYS A 73 -13.29 -7.31 -3.97
N TYR A 74 -12.32 -7.41 -3.07
CA TYR A 74 -10.95 -7.82 -3.34
C TYR A 74 -10.68 -9.29 -2.98
N GLY A 75 -11.69 -10.16 -3.10
CA GLY A 75 -11.57 -11.57 -2.74
C GLY A 75 -10.54 -12.40 -3.52
N ARG A 76 -9.96 -11.86 -4.62
CA ARG A 76 -8.88 -12.53 -5.37
C ARG A 76 -7.48 -12.12 -4.93
N ALA A 77 -7.36 -11.07 -4.12
CA ALA A 77 -6.08 -10.66 -3.56
C ALA A 77 -5.58 -11.70 -2.54
N GLU A 78 -4.26 -11.89 -2.48
CA GLU A 78 -3.66 -12.75 -1.47
C GLU A 78 -3.74 -12.07 -0.11
N LYS A 79 -4.33 -12.76 0.87
CA LYS A 79 -4.56 -12.21 2.21
C LYS A 79 -3.57 -12.83 3.17
N THR A 80 -2.75 -12.00 3.80
CA THR A 80 -1.80 -12.45 4.82
C THR A 80 -2.10 -11.74 6.12
N ALA A 81 -2.73 -12.46 7.04
CA ALA A 81 -2.90 -11.98 8.40
C ALA A 81 -1.58 -12.16 9.16
N PHE A 82 -1.08 -11.07 9.74
CA PHE A 82 0.05 -11.13 10.65
C PHE A 82 -0.48 -10.99 12.08
N PRO A 83 -0.07 -11.87 13.02
CA PRO A 83 -0.43 -11.70 14.42
C PRO A 83 0.22 -10.42 14.97
N GLU A 84 -0.53 -9.68 15.79
CA GLU A 84 -0.09 -8.48 16.56
C GLU A 84 1.19 -8.73 17.39
N ASP A 85 1.53 -9.99 17.66
CA ASP A 85 2.64 -10.46 18.49
C ASP A 85 4.01 -10.48 17.78
N LYS A 86 4.10 -9.90 16.57
CA LYS A 86 5.37 -9.68 15.87
C LYS A 86 5.76 -8.21 16.02
N ASP A 87 6.99 -7.94 16.44
CA ASP A 87 7.57 -6.59 16.58
C ASP A 87 7.67 -5.78 15.27
N TYR A 88 7.01 -6.22 14.19
CA TYR A 88 6.99 -5.54 12.91
C TYR A 88 5.62 -4.89 12.68
N THR A 89 5.64 -3.60 12.41
CA THR A 89 4.46 -2.85 11.97
C THR A 89 3.97 -3.38 10.63
N ASP A 90 2.67 -3.32 10.35
CA ASP A 90 2.10 -3.75 9.06
C ASP A 90 2.75 -3.07 7.85
N THR A 91 3.30 -1.87 8.06
CA THR A 91 4.05 -1.10 7.06
C THR A 91 5.38 -1.75 6.71
N GLU A 92 6.13 -2.25 7.70
CA GLU A 92 7.40 -2.94 7.47
C GLU A 92 7.17 -4.25 6.72
N LEU A 93 6.10 -4.97 7.05
CA LEU A 93 5.72 -6.21 6.35
C LEU A 93 5.30 -5.95 4.91
N ALA A 94 4.54 -4.88 4.66
CA ALA A 94 4.19 -4.47 3.29
C ALA A 94 5.41 -4.08 2.47
N LEU A 95 6.40 -3.48 3.11
CA LEU A 95 7.65 -3.10 2.47
C LEU A 95 8.56 -4.30 2.21
N GLU A 96 8.67 -5.26 3.13
CA GLU A 96 9.35 -6.54 2.88
C GLU A 96 8.69 -7.30 1.73
N GLN A 97 7.36 -7.36 1.68
CA GLN A 97 6.64 -7.99 0.58
C GLN A 97 6.95 -7.30 -0.75
N ALA A 98 6.92 -5.96 -0.79
CA ALA A 98 7.28 -5.21 -1.98
C ALA A 98 8.74 -5.45 -2.40
N LYS A 99 9.68 -5.51 -1.46
CA LYS A 99 11.10 -5.84 -1.69
C LYS A 99 11.27 -7.27 -2.21
N GLY A 100 10.49 -8.24 -1.72
CA GLY A 100 10.52 -9.63 -2.19
C GLY A 100 10.03 -9.80 -3.62
N LEU A 101 9.16 -8.90 -4.10
CA LEU A 101 8.71 -8.89 -5.50
C LEU A 101 9.76 -8.27 -6.45
N CYS A 102 10.67 -7.45 -5.93
CA CYS A 102 11.73 -6.79 -6.71
C CYS A 102 12.68 -7.84 -7.33
N ARG A 103 13.06 -7.65 -8.59
CA ARG A 103 13.83 -8.65 -9.36
C ARG A 103 15.29 -8.27 -9.56
N ASP A 104 15.57 -7.00 -9.80
CA ASP A 104 16.89 -6.53 -10.23
C ASP A 104 17.48 -5.42 -9.34
N GLY A 105 16.69 -4.89 -8.38
CA GLY A 105 17.11 -3.93 -7.35
C GLY A 105 17.46 -2.52 -7.85
N LYS A 106 17.89 -2.35 -9.11
CA LYS A 106 18.32 -1.06 -9.70
C LYS A 106 17.21 -0.28 -10.39
N ASN A 107 16.19 -0.96 -10.91
CA ASN A 107 15.05 -0.35 -11.60
C ASN A 107 13.73 -0.56 -10.85
N ASP A 108 13.83 -0.98 -9.58
CA ASP A 108 12.67 -1.23 -8.74
C ASP A 108 12.33 0.02 -7.95
N ARG A 109 11.05 0.40 -8.00
CA ARG A 109 10.50 1.61 -7.38
C ARG A 109 9.40 1.17 -6.42
N ILE A 110 9.46 1.69 -5.21
CA ILE A 110 8.42 1.50 -4.21
C ILE A 110 7.85 2.87 -3.88
N THR A 111 6.55 3.04 -4.08
CA THR A 111 5.81 4.25 -3.69
C THR A 111 4.92 3.88 -2.52
N MET A 112 4.97 4.65 -1.43
CA MET A 112 4.03 4.49 -0.32
C MET A 112 3.03 5.64 -0.32
N ILE A 113 1.78 5.33 -0.02
CA ILE A 113 0.67 6.29 0.07
C ILE A 113 -0.02 6.06 1.42
N GLY A 114 -0.15 7.14 2.21
CA GLY A 114 -0.67 7.09 3.57
C GLY A 114 0.41 7.38 4.62
N GLY A 115 0.11 7.06 5.87
CA GLY A 115 1.06 7.20 6.99
C GLY A 115 1.13 8.59 7.62
N ASN A 116 0.34 9.56 7.17
CA ASN A 116 0.17 10.84 7.87
C ASN A 116 -0.96 10.73 8.92
N GLY A 117 -1.07 11.65 9.88
CA GLY A 117 -2.15 11.64 10.89
C GLY A 117 -1.71 11.50 12.36
N GLY A 118 -0.45 11.81 12.69
CA GLY A 118 -0.06 12.17 14.06
C GLY A 118 1.05 11.36 14.72
N ARG A 119 1.57 10.30 14.07
CA ARG A 119 2.71 9.50 14.59
C ARG A 119 3.95 9.69 13.72
N ALA A 120 4.70 10.77 13.98
CA ALA A 120 5.96 11.06 13.29
C ALA A 120 7.00 9.93 13.42
N ASP A 121 6.91 9.12 14.47
CA ASP A 121 7.70 7.92 14.70
C ASP A 121 7.44 6.82 13.64
N HIS A 122 6.23 6.66 13.12
CA HIS A 122 5.96 5.75 12.00
C HIS A 122 6.61 6.25 10.71
N PHE A 123 6.57 7.56 10.47
CA PHE A 123 7.22 8.17 9.31
C PHE A 123 8.76 8.01 9.37
N ILE A 124 9.35 8.08 10.57
CA ILE A 124 10.78 7.84 10.79
C ILE A 124 11.14 6.36 10.54
N GLY A 125 10.35 5.40 11.05
CA GLY A 125 10.58 3.97 10.76
C GLY A 125 10.49 3.63 9.26
N ILE A 126 9.57 4.29 8.55
CA ILE A 126 9.50 4.22 7.09
C ILE A 126 10.80 4.74 6.46
N TYR A 127 11.30 5.92 6.86
CA TYR A 127 12.55 6.48 6.33
C TYR A 127 13.78 5.59 6.60
N GLU A 128 13.89 5.01 7.79
CA GLU A 128 14.99 4.08 8.12
C GLU A 128 14.98 2.84 7.22
N THR A 129 13.82 2.36 6.77
CA THR A 129 13.75 1.16 5.91
C THR A 129 14.29 1.37 4.48
N PHE A 130 14.41 2.62 4.06
CA PHE A 130 15.00 3.02 2.76
C PHE A 130 16.44 3.56 2.88
N SER A 131 16.95 3.73 4.09
CA SER A 131 18.31 4.24 4.39
C SER A 131 19.35 3.13 4.36
#